data_AF-A0A3M1AI18-F1
#
_entry.id   AF-A0A3M1AI18-F1
#
_cell.length_a   1.000
_cell.length_b   1.000
_cell.length_c   1.000
_cell.angle_alpha   90.00
_cell.angle_beta   90.00
_cell.angle_gamma   90.00
#
_symmetry.space_group_name_H-M   'P 1'
#
loop_
_entity.id
_entity.type
_entity.pdbx_description
1 polymer ?
#
loop_
_entity_poly.entity_id
_entity_poly.type
_entity_poly.pdbx_seq_one_letter_code
_entity_poly.pdbx_strand_id
1 'polypeptide(L)'
;RLAALGHRRIAFVNGGRLYNYAGLRAQGYRAGLAAAGLAPAPELVCGEALTPEQGAQATRALLSLPRPPTAIVFAVDMAALGAWQVAEELGLGIGRELSVIAYDGVPEGALARPPLTSFDVDMRRAGERLAHLLIRQIRGEEPETLRETERARLREGGSDAPPALTSEELAQRLRAMRARDNVT
;
A
#
# COMPACT_ATOMS: atom_id res chain seq x y z
N ARG A 1 -12.32 0.13 1.29
CA ARG A 1 -12.23 -0.63 0.02
C ARG A 1 -11.94 -2.10 0.28
N LEU A 2 -10.71 -2.50 0.63
CA LEU A 2 -10.34 -3.92 0.83
C LEU A 2 -11.26 -4.68 1.80
N ALA A 3 -11.65 -4.09 2.93
CA ALA A 3 -12.60 -4.73 3.85
C ALA A 3 -13.99 -4.97 3.23
N ALA A 4 -14.44 -4.07 2.35
CA ALA A 4 -15.69 -4.20 1.60
C ALA A 4 -15.59 -5.28 0.51
N LEU A 5 -14.39 -5.52 -0.04
CA LEU A 5 -14.10 -6.67 -0.91
C LEU A 5 -14.05 -8.01 -0.15
N GLY A 6 -14.14 -8.00 1.19
CA GLY A 6 -14.15 -9.21 2.02
C GLY A 6 -12.83 -9.53 2.70
N HIS A 7 -11.77 -8.74 2.49
CA HIS A 7 -10.53 -8.94 3.22
C HIS A 7 -10.70 -8.70 4.73
N ARG A 8 -10.02 -9.51 5.54
CA ARG A 8 -10.07 -9.45 7.01
C ARG A 8 -8.70 -9.24 7.66
N ARG A 9 -7.65 -9.93 7.17
CA ARG A 9 -6.25 -9.65 7.52
C ARG A 9 -5.61 -8.82 6.41
N ILE A 10 -5.59 -7.51 6.63
CA ILE A 10 -5.02 -6.52 5.73
C ILE A 10 -3.73 -6.03 6.39
N ALA A 11 -2.61 -6.07 5.69
CA ALA A 11 -1.35 -5.52 6.17
C ALA A 11 -1.13 -4.09 5.71
N PHE A 12 -0.24 -3.38 6.41
CA PHE A 12 0.19 -2.04 6.07
C PHE A 12 1.70 -1.96 6.05
N VAL A 13 2.26 -1.55 4.92
CA VAL A 13 3.68 -1.29 4.74
C VAL A 13 3.86 0.22 4.59
N ASN A 14 4.37 0.86 5.63
CA ASN A 14 4.55 2.30 5.69
C ASN A 14 5.91 2.75 5.12
N GLY A 15 6.04 4.06 4.88
CA GLY A 15 7.31 4.69 4.49
C GLY A 15 8.19 5.04 5.69
N GLY A 16 9.23 5.85 5.44
CA GLY A 16 10.18 6.31 6.45
C GLY A 16 9.52 7.19 7.53
N ARG A 17 9.87 6.96 8.80
CA ARG A 17 9.28 7.66 9.96
C ARG A 17 9.50 9.18 9.98
N LEU A 18 10.51 9.65 9.25
CA LEU A 18 10.85 11.08 9.14
C LEU A 18 9.90 11.87 8.23
N TYR A 19 9.08 11.19 7.41
CA TYR A 19 8.16 11.86 6.50
C TYR A 19 6.81 12.14 7.18
N ASN A 20 6.31 13.37 7.06
CA ASN A 20 5.03 13.79 7.63
C ASN A 20 3.85 12.87 7.24
N TYR A 21 3.87 12.33 6.03
CA TYR A 21 2.81 11.42 5.57
C TYR A 21 2.77 10.10 6.35
N ALA A 22 3.88 9.65 6.95
CA ALA A 22 3.96 8.33 7.56
C ALA A 22 3.00 8.21 8.75
N GLY A 23 2.93 9.26 9.59
CA GLY A 23 1.98 9.33 10.70
C GLY A 23 0.53 9.39 10.21
N LEU A 24 0.27 10.23 9.21
CA LEU A 24 -1.08 10.43 8.64
C LEU A 24 -1.60 9.16 7.95
N ARG A 25 -0.78 8.48 7.15
CA ARG A 25 -1.15 7.22 6.47
C ARG A 25 -1.37 6.10 7.49
N ALA A 26 -0.54 6.00 8.53
CA ALA A 26 -0.76 5.04 9.62
C ALA A 26 -2.05 5.32 10.39
N GLN A 27 -2.39 6.58 10.63
CA GLN A 27 -3.67 6.97 11.24
C GLN A 27 -4.85 6.59 10.33
N GLY A 28 -4.76 6.88 9.02
CA GLY A 28 -5.78 6.54 8.04
C GLY A 28 -6.01 5.03 7.95
N TYR A 29 -4.94 4.22 7.94
CA TYR A 29 -5.03 2.77 7.99
C TYR A 29 -5.77 2.27 9.24
N ARG A 30 -5.39 2.74 10.44
CA ARG A 30 -6.08 2.36 11.69
C ARG A 30 -7.53 2.78 11.70
N ALA A 31 -7.84 3.99 11.22
CA ALA A 31 -9.20 4.49 11.11
C ALA A 31 -10.03 3.64 10.14
N GLY A 32 -9.45 3.22 9.01
CA GLY A 32 -10.09 2.34 8.04
C GLY A 32 -10.39 0.95 8.60
N LEU A 33 -9.48 0.37 9.39
CA LEU A 33 -9.72 -0.89 10.10
C LEU A 33 -10.87 -0.75 11.12
N ALA A 34 -10.81 0.28 11.96
CA ALA A 34 -11.83 0.54 12.98
C ALA A 34 -13.23 0.73 12.36
N ALA A 35 -13.33 1.51 11.28
CA ALA A 35 -14.57 1.70 10.54
C ALA A 35 -15.13 0.40 9.93
N ALA A 36 -14.26 -0.57 9.65
CA ALA A 36 -14.63 -1.89 9.14
C ALA A 36 -14.85 -2.94 10.26
N GLY A 37 -14.75 -2.56 11.54
CA GLY A 37 -14.83 -3.49 12.66
C GLY A 37 -13.66 -4.47 12.76
N LEU A 38 -12.50 -4.14 12.18
CA LEU A 38 -11.30 -4.97 12.18
C LEU A 38 -10.31 -4.47 13.24
N ALA A 39 -9.70 -5.42 13.97
CA ALA A 39 -8.68 -5.09 14.95
C ALA A 39 -7.31 -4.88 14.29
N PRO A 40 -6.55 -3.84 14.69
CA PRO A 40 -5.16 -3.71 14.27
C PRO A 40 -4.32 -4.84 14.86
N ALA A 41 -3.40 -5.36 14.06
CA ALA A 41 -2.47 -6.40 14.45
C ALA A 41 -1.02 -5.90 14.22
N PRO A 42 -0.19 -5.77 15.27
CA PRO A 42 1.16 -5.23 15.13
C PRO A 42 2.03 -6.00 14.13
N GLU A 43 1.85 -7.32 14.03
CA GLU A 43 2.61 -8.16 13.10
C GLU A 43 2.25 -7.91 11.62
N LEU A 44 1.12 -7.22 11.36
CA LEU A 44 0.70 -6.84 10.01
C LEU A 44 1.18 -5.43 9.62
N VAL A 45 1.99 -4.78 10.46
CA VAL A 45 2.50 -3.43 10.18
C VAL A 45 4.01 -3.47 10.02
N CYS A 46 4.47 -3.13 8.82
CA CYS A 46 5.87 -2.88 8.51
C CYS A 46 6.08 -1.38 8.27
N GLY A 47 7.28 -0.87 8.50
CA GLY A 47 7.63 0.51 8.17
C GLY A 47 8.87 0.58 7.30
N GLU A 48 9.24 1.80 6.92
CA GLU A 48 10.53 2.11 6.29
C GLU A 48 10.74 1.54 4.88
N ALA A 49 9.65 1.21 4.16
CA ALA A 49 9.74 0.83 2.76
C ALA A 49 9.45 2.02 1.84
N LEU A 50 10.44 2.37 1.02
CA LEU A 50 10.41 3.45 0.04
C LEU A 50 10.76 2.95 -1.37
N THR A 51 11.54 1.87 -1.47
CA THR A 51 11.98 1.29 -2.74
C THR A 51 11.31 -0.06 -3.00
N PRO A 52 11.30 -0.53 -4.27
CA PRO A 52 10.80 -1.87 -4.60
C PRO A 52 11.46 -2.98 -3.77
N GLU A 53 12.77 -2.91 -3.55
CA GLU A 53 13.52 -3.92 -2.80
C GLU A 53 13.06 -4.00 -1.35
N GLN A 54 12.86 -2.84 -0.71
CA GLN A 54 12.36 -2.76 0.67
C GLN A 54 10.91 -3.27 0.76
N GLY A 55 10.08 -2.94 -0.25
CA GLY A 55 8.72 -3.44 -0.35
C GLY A 55 8.66 -4.95 -0.56
N ALA A 56 9.56 -5.51 -1.37
CA ALA A 56 9.72 -6.95 -1.54
C ALA A 56 10.11 -7.62 -0.22
N GLN A 57 11.08 -7.07 0.52
CA GLN A 57 11.47 -7.58 1.84
C GLN A 57 10.28 -7.58 2.81
N ALA A 58 9.53 -6.49 2.90
CA ALA A 58 8.34 -6.40 3.75
C ALA A 58 7.27 -7.42 3.32
N THR A 59 7.05 -7.58 2.01
CA THR A 59 6.09 -8.55 1.46
C THR A 59 6.46 -9.98 1.85
N ARG A 60 7.74 -10.37 1.69
CA ARG A 60 8.22 -11.70 2.12
C ARG A 60 8.01 -11.93 3.61
N ALA A 61 8.31 -10.94 4.44
CA ALA A 61 8.13 -11.04 5.89
C ALA A 61 6.65 -11.27 6.25
N LEU A 62 5.75 -10.49 5.66
CA LEU A 62 4.31 -10.61 5.85
C LEU A 62 3.75 -11.96 5.37
N LEU A 63 4.19 -12.43 4.20
CA LEU A 63 3.78 -13.73 3.65
C LEU A 63 4.41 -14.92 4.38
N SER A 64 5.43 -14.68 5.22
CA SER A 64 6.04 -15.72 6.06
C SER A 64 5.36 -15.88 7.41
N LEU A 65 4.38 -15.04 7.75
CA LEU A 65 3.62 -15.17 8.99
C LEU A 65 2.82 -16.48 9.00
N PRO A 66 2.56 -17.08 10.19
CA PRO A 66 1.70 -18.25 10.30
C PRO A 66 0.28 -18.04 9.77
N ARG A 67 -0.20 -16.78 9.85
CA ARG A 67 -1.46 -16.31 9.26
C ARG A 67 -1.17 -15.06 8.41
N PRO A 68 -0.74 -15.23 7.15
CA PRO A 68 -0.38 -14.13 6.28
C PRO A 68 -1.61 -13.28 5.93
N PRO A 69 -1.41 -11.99 5.60
CA PRO A 69 -2.48 -11.15 5.08
C PRO A 69 -2.90 -11.62 3.67
N THR A 70 -4.16 -11.37 3.30
CA THR A 70 -4.64 -11.55 1.92
C THR A 70 -4.67 -10.24 1.13
N ALA A 71 -4.39 -9.12 1.81
CA ALA A 71 -4.19 -7.83 1.15
C ALA A 71 -3.12 -7.00 1.85
N ILE A 72 -2.38 -6.19 1.09
CA ILE A 72 -1.38 -5.26 1.61
C ILE A 72 -1.69 -3.85 1.10
N VAL A 73 -1.72 -2.90 2.03
CA VAL A 73 -1.74 -1.46 1.75
C VAL A 73 -0.31 -0.94 1.85
N PHE A 74 0.21 -0.38 0.77
CA PHE A 74 1.49 0.31 0.80
C PHE A 74 1.28 1.82 0.96
N ALA A 75 2.13 2.45 1.74
CA ALA A 75 2.13 3.90 1.84
C ALA A 75 2.62 4.56 0.56
N VAL A 76 3.54 3.95 -0.19
CA VAL A 76 4.12 4.52 -1.42
C VAL A 76 4.11 3.49 -2.54
N ASP A 77 3.81 3.93 -3.77
CA ASP A 77 3.68 3.03 -4.93
C ASP A 77 4.98 2.30 -5.26
N MET A 78 6.13 2.97 -5.18
CA MET A 78 7.42 2.35 -5.51
C MET A 78 7.72 1.13 -4.63
N ALA A 79 7.39 1.19 -3.34
CA ALA A 79 7.50 0.02 -2.47
C ALA A 79 6.47 -1.07 -2.83
N ALA A 80 5.26 -0.69 -3.22
CA ALA A 80 4.22 -1.64 -3.61
C ALA A 80 4.64 -2.51 -4.79
N LEU A 81 5.40 -1.98 -5.74
CA LEU A 81 5.89 -2.72 -6.91
C LEU A 81 6.79 -3.90 -6.53
N GLY A 82 7.48 -3.84 -5.39
CA GLY A 82 8.22 -4.99 -4.85
C GLY A 82 7.35 -6.21 -4.55
N ALA A 83 6.04 -6.02 -4.31
CA ALA A 83 5.11 -7.12 -4.07
C ALA A 83 4.88 -7.98 -5.32
N TRP A 84 5.00 -7.42 -6.54
CA TRP A 84 4.86 -8.18 -7.79
C TRP A 84 5.98 -9.20 -7.92
N GLN A 85 7.22 -8.79 -7.69
CA GLN A 85 8.37 -9.69 -7.72
C GLN A 85 8.17 -10.86 -6.74
N VAL A 86 7.79 -10.57 -5.50
CA VAL A 86 7.59 -11.61 -4.48
C VAL A 86 6.40 -12.51 -4.80
N ALA A 87 5.33 -11.95 -5.36
CA ALA A 87 4.17 -12.72 -5.77
C ALA A 87 4.53 -13.69 -6.91
N GLU A 88 5.29 -13.24 -7.90
CA GLU A 88 5.76 -14.07 -9.01
C GLU A 88 6.63 -15.24 -8.52
N GLU A 89 7.63 -14.96 -7.68
CA GLU A 89 8.50 -15.98 -7.09
C GLU A 89 7.72 -16.99 -6.24
N LEU A 90 6.64 -16.56 -5.58
CA LEU A 90 5.78 -17.40 -4.76
C LEU A 90 4.58 -17.95 -5.54
N GLY A 91 4.53 -17.82 -6.86
CA GLY A 91 3.42 -18.32 -7.70
C GLY A 91 2.03 -17.83 -7.25
N LEU A 92 1.96 -16.60 -6.74
CA LEU A 92 0.73 -15.91 -6.34
C LEU A 92 0.33 -14.90 -7.42
N GLY A 93 -0.98 -14.81 -7.70
CA GLY A 93 -1.53 -13.73 -8.52
C GLY A 93 -1.81 -12.48 -7.69
N ILE A 94 -1.22 -11.35 -8.08
CA ILE A 94 -1.67 -10.03 -7.61
C ILE A 94 -3.06 -9.74 -8.16
N GLY A 95 -3.96 -9.22 -7.33
CA GLY A 95 -5.38 -9.06 -7.68
C GLY A 95 -6.18 -10.37 -7.66
N ARG A 96 -5.62 -11.44 -7.08
CA ARG A 96 -6.27 -12.74 -6.95
C ARG A 96 -6.00 -13.40 -5.60
N GLU A 97 -4.84 -14.03 -5.42
CA GLU A 97 -4.44 -14.58 -4.12
C GLU A 97 -3.95 -13.49 -3.16
N LEU A 98 -3.38 -12.40 -3.69
CA LEU A 98 -2.91 -11.27 -2.90
C LEU A 98 -3.40 -9.96 -3.52
N SER A 99 -4.18 -9.18 -2.75
CA SER A 99 -4.56 -7.82 -3.16
C SER A 99 -3.51 -6.81 -2.72
N VAL A 100 -3.18 -5.85 -3.58
CA VAL A 100 -2.26 -4.76 -3.29
C VAL A 100 -2.92 -3.44 -3.66
N ILE A 101 -2.92 -2.48 -2.74
CA ILE A 101 -3.26 -1.09 -3.03
C ILE A 101 -2.18 -0.16 -2.48
N ALA A 102 -2.02 1.00 -3.10
CA ALA A 102 -0.98 1.94 -2.69
C ALA A 102 -1.44 3.40 -2.82
N TYR A 103 -0.47 4.31 -2.75
CA TYR A 103 -0.67 5.75 -2.81
C TYR A 103 0.57 6.35 -3.48
N ASP A 104 0.35 7.23 -4.47
CA ASP A 104 1.21 8.26 -5.06
C ASP A 104 0.79 8.43 -6.55
N GLY A 105 0.32 7.35 -7.18
CA GLY A 105 -0.13 7.31 -8.57
C GLY A 105 1.01 7.41 -9.58
N VAL A 106 2.15 6.77 -9.29
CA VAL A 106 3.36 6.85 -10.13
C VAL A 106 3.16 6.13 -11.47
N PRO A 107 3.80 6.59 -12.58
CA PRO A 107 3.64 5.99 -13.89
C PRO A 107 3.96 4.48 -13.94
N GLU A 108 4.96 4.05 -13.18
CA GLU A 108 5.41 2.65 -13.09
C GLU A 108 4.29 1.74 -12.56
N GLY A 109 3.43 2.25 -11.68
CA GLY A 109 2.25 1.55 -11.18
C GLY A 109 1.29 1.15 -12.30
N ALA A 110 1.12 2.00 -13.31
CA ALA A 110 0.24 1.72 -14.45
C ALA A 110 0.84 0.67 -15.42
N LEU A 111 2.14 0.43 -15.36
CA LEU A 111 2.86 -0.52 -16.21
C LEU A 111 2.94 -1.93 -15.62
N ALA A 112 2.64 -2.08 -14.32
CA ALA A 112 2.56 -3.38 -13.65
C ALA A 112 1.48 -4.28 -14.29
N ARG A 113 1.59 -5.59 -14.07
CA ARG A 113 0.62 -6.59 -14.58
C ARG A 113 0.10 -7.48 -13.45
N PRO A 114 -1.16 -7.33 -13.00
CA PRO A 114 -2.10 -6.25 -13.37
C PRO A 114 -1.58 -4.87 -12.93
N PRO A 115 -2.08 -3.76 -13.50
CA PRO A 115 -1.74 -2.42 -13.00
C PRO A 115 -2.04 -2.23 -11.51
N LEU A 116 -1.29 -1.38 -10.85
CA LEU A 116 -1.46 -1.07 -9.43
C LEU A 116 -2.68 -0.18 -9.21
N THR A 117 -3.62 -0.64 -8.39
CA THR A 117 -4.67 0.20 -7.80
C THR A 117 -4.02 1.14 -6.78
N SER A 118 -4.04 2.45 -7.06
CA SER A 118 -3.35 3.45 -6.24
C SER A 118 -4.17 4.73 -6.09
N PHE A 119 -4.04 5.39 -4.94
CA PHE A 119 -4.48 6.77 -4.80
C PHE A 119 -3.48 7.70 -5.48
N ASP A 120 -3.94 8.46 -6.45
CA ASP A 120 -3.17 9.53 -7.08
C ASP A 120 -3.39 10.89 -6.41
N VAL A 121 -2.35 11.71 -6.51
CA VAL A 121 -2.39 13.14 -6.21
C VAL A 121 -1.80 13.89 -7.39
N ASP A 122 -2.42 15.01 -7.79
CA ASP A 122 -1.88 15.87 -8.85
C ASP A 122 -0.72 16.71 -8.30
N MET A 123 0.49 16.12 -8.29
CA MET A 123 1.69 16.78 -7.76
C MET A 123 2.07 18.03 -8.56
N ARG A 124 1.80 18.05 -9.87
CA ARG A 124 2.04 19.25 -10.71
C ARG A 124 1.16 20.39 -10.25
N ARG A 125 -0.15 20.15 -10.11
CA ARG A 125 -1.08 21.14 -9.59
C ARG A 125 -0.72 21.56 -8.17
N ALA A 126 -0.34 20.62 -7.30
CA ALA A 126 0.11 20.94 -5.94
C ALA A 126 1.32 21.90 -5.94
N GLY A 127 2.31 21.66 -6.82
CA GLY A 127 3.45 22.56 -6.99
C GLY A 127 3.06 23.95 -7.51
N GLU A 128 2.17 24.01 -8.49
CA GLU A 128 1.63 25.28 -9.02
C GLU A 128 0.92 26.09 -7.92
N ARG A 129 0.05 25.43 -7.13
CA ARG A 129 -0.63 26.06 -5.99
C ARG A 129 0.35 26.52 -4.92
N LEU A 130 1.36 25.70 -4.60
CA LEU A 130 2.38 26.06 -3.61
C LEU A 130 3.16 27.32 -4.04
N ALA A 131 3.55 27.43 -5.31
CA ALA A 131 4.22 28.62 -5.84
C ALA A 131 3.32 29.87 -5.74
N HIS A 132 2.04 29.74 -6.05
CA HIS A 132 1.07 30.84 -5.90
C HIS A 132 0.93 31.29 -4.45
N LEU A 133 0.84 30.35 -3.49
CA LEU A 133 0.77 30.67 -2.07
C LEU A 133 2.05 31.36 -1.58
N LEU A 134 3.22 30.92 -2.03
CA LEU A 134 4.50 31.55 -1.71
C LEU A 134 4.57 33.01 -2.22
N ILE A 135 4.13 33.27 -3.45
CA ILE A 135 4.09 34.63 -4.01
C ILE A 135 3.18 35.56 -3.18
N ARG A 136 2.03 35.05 -2.72
CA ARG A 136 1.11 35.78 -1.83
C ARG A 136 1.75 36.08 -0.48
N GLN A 137 2.45 35.11 0.11
CA GLN A 137 3.18 35.29 1.36
C GLN A 137 4.27 36.38 1.25
N ILE A 138 5.05 36.37 0.16
CA ILE A 138 6.08 37.39 -0.12
C ILE A 138 5.46 38.80 -0.21
N ARG A 139 4.19 38.90 -0.63
CA ARG A 139 3.44 40.16 -0.72
C ARG A 139 2.80 40.60 0.61
N GLY A 140 3.04 39.88 1.70
CA GLY A 140 2.63 40.26 3.05
C GLY A 140 1.33 39.61 3.53
N GLU A 141 0.85 38.54 2.88
CA GLU A 141 -0.28 37.76 3.40
C GLU A 141 0.17 36.81 4.52
N GLU A 142 -0.61 36.73 5.60
CA GLU A 142 -0.29 35.91 6.78
C GLU A 142 -0.28 34.40 6.47
N PRO A 143 0.78 33.66 6.88
CA PRO A 143 0.97 32.25 6.55
C PRO A 143 -0.20 31.33 6.96
N GLU A 144 -0.88 31.64 8.05
CA GLU A 144 -1.98 30.86 8.61
C GLU A 144 -3.17 30.75 7.65
N THR A 145 -3.31 31.71 6.73
CA THR A 145 -4.36 31.74 5.71
C THR A 145 -3.94 31.03 4.40
N LEU A 146 -2.67 30.62 4.28
CA LEU A 146 -2.06 30.13 3.05
C LEU A 146 -1.91 28.60 3.07
N ARG A 147 -3.01 27.90 3.34
CA ARG A 147 -3.07 26.44 3.35
C ARG A 147 -4.18 25.92 2.46
N GLU A 148 -3.83 25.00 1.59
CA GLU A 148 -4.78 24.29 0.74
C GLU A 148 -4.65 22.78 0.95
N THR A 149 -5.77 22.07 0.85
CA THR A 149 -5.81 20.60 0.84
C THR A 149 -6.52 20.14 -0.43
N GLU A 150 -5.96 19.12 -1.07
CA GLU A 150 -6.55 18.47 -2.23
C GLU A 150 -6.89 17.02 -1.87
N ARG A 151 -7.96 16.50 -2.47
CA ARG A 151 -8.39 15.12 -2.24
C ARG A 151 -7.68 14.21 -3.22
N ALA A 152 -7.02 13.18 -2.70
CA ALA A 152 -6.50 12.09 -3.52
C ALA A 152 -7.63 11.33 -4.21
N ARG A 153 -7.38 10.87 -5.43
CA ARG A 153 -8.34 10.10 -6.23
C ARG A 153 -7.86 8.68 -6.37
N LEU A 154 -8.77 7.71 -6.24
CA LEU A 154 -8.41 6.32 -6.47
C LEU A 154 -8.36 6.04 -7.98
N ARG A 155 -7.22 5.59 -8.49
CA ARG A 155 -7.11 4.94 -9.80
C ARG A 155 -7.20 3.43 -9.61
N GLU A 156 -8.14 2.81 -10.31
CA GLU A 156 -8.25 1.34 -10.32
C GLU A 156 -7.24 0.74 -11.30
N GLY A 157 -6.45 -0.22 -10.83
CA GLY A 157 -5.44 -0.90 -11.65
C GLY A 157 -5.69 -2.40 -11.84
N GLY A 158 -6.52 -3.00 -10.98
CA GLY A 158 -6.80 -4.45 -11.01
C GLY A 158 -5.90 -5.28 -10.10
N SER A 159 -5.05 -4.64 -9.29
CA SER A 159 -4.24 -5.31 -8.27
C SER A 159 -5.03 -5.64 -6.99
N ASP A 160 -6.33 -5.36 -6.91
CA ASP A 160 -7.18 -5.68 -5.78
C ASP A 160 -8.53 -6.27 -6.22
N ALA A 161 -8.92 -7.38 -5.58
CA ALA A 161 -10.16 -8.12 -5.83
C ALA A 161 -10.63 -8.80 -4.54
N PRO A 162 -11.84 -9.38 -4.47
CA PRO A 162 -12.22 -10.24 -3.35
C PRO A 162 -11.18 -11.35 -3.12
N PRO A 163 -10.87 -11.70 -1.85
CA PRO A 163 -9.84 -12.69 -1.56
C PRO A 163 -10.25 -14.06 -2.14
N ALA A 164 -9.42 -14.62 -3.02
CA ALA A 164 -9.62 -15.97 -3.54
C ALA A 164 -9.34 -17.07 -2.50
N LEU A 165 -8.56 -16.73 -1.46
CA LEU A 165 -8.18 -17.62 -0.36
C LEU A 165 -8.37 -16.89 0.97
N THR A 166 -8.71 -17.63 2.02
CA THR A 166 -8.56 -17.20 3.41
C THR A 166 -7.08 -17.11 3.80
N SER A 167 -6.77 -16.45 4.92
CA SER A 167 -5.41 -16.39 5.44
C SER A 167 -4.86 -17.79 5.76
N GLU A 168 -5.72 -18.68 6.26
CA GLU A 168 -5.38 -20.07 6.58
C GLU A 168 -5.06 -20.88 5.31
N GLU A 169 -5.87 -20.76 4.26
CA GLU A 169 -5.62 -21.41 2.97
C GLU A 169 -4.35 -20.87 2.29
N LEU A 170 -4.14 -19.55 2.33
CA LEU A 170 -2.92 -18.92 1.83
C LEU A 170 -1.68 -19.44 2.57
N ALA A 171 -1.74 -19.57 3.90
CA ALA A 171 -0.66 -20.16 4.69
C ALA A 171 -0.38 -21.63 4.31
N GLN A 172 -1.42 -22.42 4.07
CA GLN A 172 -1.27 -23.81 3.63
C GLN A 172 -0.60 -23.89 2.25
N ARG A 173 -1.03 -23.06 1.30
CA ARG A 173 -0.43 -22.99 -0.06
C ARG A 173 1.03 -22.61 0.00
N LEU A 174 1.39 -21.55 0.73
CA LEU A 174 2.77 -21.10 0.87
C LEU A 174 3.68 -22.15 1.52
N ARG A 175 3.18 -22.89 2.51
CA ARG A 175 3.92 -24.03 3.10
C ARG A 175 4.12 -25.17 2.12
N ALA A 176 3.09 -25.53 1.36
CA ALA A 176 3.18 -26.59 0.37
C ALA A 176 4.18 -26.27 -0.75
N MET A 177 4.32 -25.00 -1.14
CA MET A 177 5.31 -24.56 -2.12
C MET A 177 6.74 -24.67 -1.59
N ARG A 178 7.01 -24.11 -0.40
CA ARG A 178 8.34 -24.20 0.25
C ARG A 178 8.80 -25.65 0.45
N ALA A 179 7.87 -26.56 0.73
CA ALA A 179 8.17 -27.98 0.88
C ALA A 179 8.59 -28.64 -0.43
N ARG A 180 8.15 -28.14 -1.60
CA ARG A 180 8.57 -28.65 -2.91
C ARG A 180 9.96 -28.13 -3.31
N ASP A 181 10.23 -26.86 -3.02
CA ASP A 181 11.54 -26.25 -3.34
C ASP A 181 12.68 -26.89 -2.54
N ASN A 182 12.41 -27.40 -1.32
CA ASN A 182 13.39 -28.10 -0.48
C ASN A 182 13.69 -29.56 -0.91
N VAL A 183 12.99 -30.10 -1.92
CA VAL A 183 13.13 -31.50 -2.36
C VAL A 183 13.90 -31.60 -3.69
N THR A 184 14.33 -30.47 -4.27
CA THR A 184 15.07 -30.39 -5.54
C THR A 184 16.50 -29.89 -5.29
#